data_AF-A0A2S6AIL0-F1
#
_entry.id   AF-A0A2S6AIL0-F1
#
_cell.length_a   1.000
_cell.length_b   1.000
_cell.length_c   1.000
_cell.angle_alpha   90.00
_cell.angle_beta   90.00
_cell.angle_gamma   90.00
#
_symmetry.space_group_name_H-M   'P 1'
#
loop_
_entity.id
_entity.type
_entity.pdbx_description
1 polymer ?
#
loop_
_entity_poly.entity_id
_entity_poly.type
_entity_poly.pdbx_seq_one_letter_code
_entity_poly.pdbx_strand_id
1 'polypeptide(L)'
;MKVTETMRSTPTPHSRAILAERIRRYRQTRDLPRRTPHAPPPYTYSEIDEMIRLAEVWLPFAGPPEEEIFTRFGIDKDTFQARLDHALARH
;
A
#
# COMPACT_ATOMS: atom_id res chain seq x y z
N MET A 1 35.84 -13.05 34.22
CA MET A 1 34.42 -12.72 34.48
C MET A 1 34.32 -11.34 35.11
N LYS A 2 33.72 -10.35 34.43
CA LYS A 2 33.01 -9.22 35.06
C LYS A 2 31.86 -8.81 34.13
N VAL A 3 30.66 -8.82 34.70
CA VAL A 3 29.37 -8.68 34.03
C VAL A 3 29.11 -7.19 33.78
N THR A 4 28.89 -6.78 32.53
CA THR A 4 28.54 -5.39 32.20
C THR A 4 27.05 -5.18 32.48
N GLU A 5 26.77 -4.64 33.66
CA GLU A 5 25.46 -4.21 34.10
C GLU A 5 25.01 -3.00 33.26
N THR A 6 23.99 -3.20 32.45
CA THR A 6 23.36 -2.15 31.65
C THR A 6 22.54 -1.27 32.58
N MET A 7 23.17 -0.27 33.21
CA MET A 7 22.46 0.77 33.94
C MET A 7 21.60 1.56 32.95
N ARG A 8 20.28 1.34 33.04
CA ARG A 8 19.22 2.16 32.45
C ARG A 8 19.34 3.57 33.05
N SER A 9 20.21 4.40 32.47
CA SER A 9 20.38 5.77 32.93
C SER A 9 19.05 6.51 32.76
N THR A 10 18.45 6.94 33.86
CA THR A 10 17.27 7.79 33.82
C THR A 10 17.66 9.08 33.11
N PRO A 11 16.91 9.51 32.08
CA PRO A 11 17.20 10.77 31.42
C PRO A 11 17.11 11.88 32.46
N THR A 12 18.12 12.75 32.48
CA THR A 12 18.17 13.90 33.39
C THR A 12 16.91 14.77 33.21
N PRO A 13 16.50 15.55 34.22
CA PRO A 13 15.30 16.38 34.15
C PRO A 13 15.26 17.28 32.90
N HIS A 14 16.43 17.78 32.48
CA HIS A 14 16.60 18.55 31.25
C HIS A 14 16.28 17.73 29.98
N SER A 15 16.84 16.52 29.87
CA SER A 15 16.57 15.60 28.77
C SER A 15 15.09 15.20 28.71
N ARG A 16 14.43 15.03 29.87
CA ARG A 16 13.00 14.74 29.94
C ARG A 16 12.15 15.91 29.42
N ALA A 17 12.52 17.14 29.75
CA ALA A 17 11.82 18.35 29.26
C ALA A 17 11.96 18.50 27.75
N ILE A 18 13.15 18.26 27.19
CA ILE A 18 13.39 18.28 25.74
C ILE A 18 12.56 17.22 25.03
N LEU A 19 12.52 15.99 25.56
CA LEU A 19 11.72 14.90 24.99
C LEU A 19 10.21 15.20 25.07
N ALA A 20 9.73 15.75 26.18
CA ALA A 20 8.33 16.14 26.33
C ALA A 20 7.94 17.22 25.31
N GLU A 21 8.78 18.23 25.09
CA GLU A 21 8.52 19.28 24.10
C GLU A 21 8.52 18.73 22.67
N ARG A 22 9.40 17.76 22.38
CA ARG A 22 9.45 17.08 21.09
C ARG A 22 8.20 16.24 20.84
N ILE A 23 7.73 15.51 21.86
CA ILE A 23 6.50 14.73 21.80
C ILE A 23 5.28 15.66 21.63
N ARG A 24 5.24 16.78 22.35
CA ARG A 24 4.17 17.77 22.23
C ARG A 24 4.09 18.35 20.82
N ARG A 25 5.23 18.77 20.26
CA ARG A 25 5.31 19.23 18.87
C ARG A 25 4.87 18.18 17.87
N TYR A 26 5.29 16.93 18.05
CA TYR A 26 4.89 15.82 17.19
C TYR A 26 3.37 15.56 17.23
N ARG A 27 2.74 15.62 18.40
CA ARG A 27 1.29 15.46 18.52
C ARG A 27 0.55 16.63 17.86
N GLN A 28 0.99 17.85 18.12
CA GLN A 28 0.43 19.06 17.50
C GLN A 28 0.52 19.02 15.97
N THR A 29 1.63 18.54 15.40
CA THR A 29 1.77 18.44 13.94
C THR A 29 1.09 17.21 13.33
N ARG A 30 0.80 16.18 14.13
CA ARG A 30 0.08 14.97 13.69
C ARG A 30 -1.44 15.17 13.68
N ASP A 31 -1.97 15.96 14.61
CA ASP A 31 -3.40 16.28 14.71
C ASP A 31 -3.81 17.47 13.83
N LEU A 32 -2.86 18.16 13.18
CA LEU A 32 -3.20 18.94 12.00
C LEU A 32 -3.69 17.94 10.94
N PRO A 33 -4.93 18.05 10.44
CA PRO A 33 -5.35 17.22 9.34
C PRO A 33 -4.35 17.49 8.21
N ARG A 34 -3.65 16.44 7.80
CA ARG A 34 -2.94 16.43 6.53
C ARG A 34 -4.00 16.57 5.44
N ARG A 35 -4.51 17.79 5.24
CA ARG A 35 -5.06 18.23 3.98
C ARG A 35 -3.88 18.29 3.04
N THR A 36 -3.38 17.13 2.63
CA THR A 36 -2.69 16.98 1.36
C THR A 36 -3.79 17.13 0.32
N PRO A 37 -3.84 18.26 -0.43
CA PRO A 37 -4.80 18.41 -1.52
C PRO A 37 -4.62 17.32 -2.60
N HIS A 38 -3.50 16.59 -2.53
CA HIS A 38 -3.07 15.53 -3.41
C HIS A 38 -3.09 14.13 -2.77
N ALA A 39 -3.89 13.91 -1.71
CA ALA A 39 -4.20 12.52 -1.37
C ALA A 39 -4.87 11.90 -2.61
N PRO A 40 -4.34 10.79 -3.17
CA PRO A 40 -5.02 10.11 -4.27
C PRO A 40 -6.47 9.87 -3.84
N PRO A 41 -7.44 10.01 -4.76
CA PRO A 41 -8.81 9.62 -4.45
C PRO A 41 -8.80 8.20 -3.87
N PRO A 42 -9.73 7.87 -2.95
CA PRO A 42 -9.82 6.52 -2.41
C PRO A 42 -9.85 5.54 -3.59
N TYR A 43 -8.92 4.59 -3.59
CA TYR A 43 -8.80 3.62 -4.68
C TYR A 43 -10.14 2.89 -4.85
N THR A 44 -10.87 3.23 -5.92
CA THR A 44 -12.06 2.50 -6.32
C THR A 44 -11.61 1.30 -7.12
N TYR A 45 -11.74 0.11 -6.54
CA TYR A 45 -11.44 -1.11 -7.27
C TYR A 45 -12.37 -1.24 -8.48
N SER A 46 -11.78 -1.30 -9.67
CA SER A 46 -12.45 -1.60 -10.93
C SER A 46 -11.90 -2.93 -11.43
N GLU A 47 -12.76 -3.95 -11.46
CA GLU A 47 -12.38 -5.28 -11.94
C GLU A 47 -11.87 -5.21 -13.39
N ILE A 48 -12.50 -4.38 -14.23
CA ILE A 48 -12.11 -4.16 -15.63
C ILE A 48 -10.69 -3.58 -15.73
N ASP A 49 -10.37 -2.56 -14.93
CA ASP A 49 -9.05 -1.92 -14.98
C ASP A 49 -7.96 -2.90 -14.51
N GLU A 50 -8.26 -3.72 -13.51
CA GLU A 50 -7.33 -4.74 -13.03
C GLU A 50 -7.16 -5.89 -14.04
N MET A 51 -8.22 -6.24 -14.80
CA MET A 51 -8.12 -7.20 -15.91
C MET A 51 -7.20 -6.68 -17.03
N ILE A 52 -7.39 -5.42 -17.45
CA ILE A 52 -6.54 -4.77 -18.47
C ILE A 52 -5.09 -4.74 -17.96
N ARG A 53 -4.88 -4.29 -16.73
CA ARG A 53 -3.55 -4.22 -16.11
C ARG A 53 -2.86 -5.58 -16.03
N LEU A 54 -3.60 -6.64 -15.68
CA LEU A 54 -3.03 -7.99 -15.67
C LEU A 54 -2.61 -8.38 -17.09
N ALA A 55 -3.46 -8.16 -18.09
CA ALA A 55 -3.12 -8.48 -19.48
C ALA A 55 -1.86 -7.74 -19.96
N GLU A 56 -1.73 -6.45 -19.63
CA GLU A 56 -0.56 -5.62 -19.95
C GLU A 56 0.74 -6.15 -19.34
N VAL A 57 0.72 -6.49 -18.04
CA VAL A 57 1.89 -7.06 -17.35
C VAL A 57 2.37 -8.35 -18.01
N TRP A 58 1.44 -9.12 -18.58
CA TRP A 58 1.72 -10.41 -19.19
C TRP A 58 1.84 -10.39 -20.72
N LEU A 59 1.76 -9.21 -21.37
CA LEU A 59 1.94 -9.08 -22.83
C LEU A 59 3.23 -9.75 -23.35
N PRO A 60 4.40 -9.62 -22.69
CA PRO A 60 5.63 -10.27 -23.15
C PRO A 60 5.59 -11.81 -23.12
N PHE A 61 4.62 -12.39 -22.42
CA PHE A 61 4.52 -13.83 -22.14
C PHE A 61 3.29 -14.47 -22.80
N ALA A 62 2.68 -13.80 -23.77
CA ALA A 62 1.45 -14.23 -24.45
C ALA A 62 0.20 -14.31 -23.53
N GLY A 63 0.18 -13.53 -22.46
CA GLY A 63 -0.97 -13.38 -21.57
C GLY A 63 -0.82 -14.09 -20.22
N PRO A 64 -1.72 -13.82 -19.27
CA PRO A 64 -1.63 -14.35 -17.92
C PRO A 64 -1.91 -15.86 -17.88
N PRO A 65 -1.27 -16.60 -16.95
CA PRO A 65 -1.55 -18.01 -16.74
C PRO A 65 -2.93 -18.21 -16.10
N GLU A 66 -3.55 -19.35 -16.35
CA GLU A 66 -4.90 -19.66 -15.88
C GLU A 66 -5.03 -19.62 -14.35
N GLU A 67 -4.03 -20.11 -13.62
CA GLU A 67 -4.00 -20.07 -12.16
C GLU A 67 -4.04 -18.65 -11.60
N GLU A 68 -3.35 -17.70 -12.25
CA GLU A 68 -3.34 -16.30 -11.83
C GLU A 68 -4.69 -15.63 -12.11
N ILE A 69 -5.30 -15.94 -13.26
CA ILE A 69 -6.64 -15.47 -13.63
C ILE A 69 -7.67 -15.98 -12.61
N PHE A 70 -7.64 -17.27 -12.31
CA PHE A 70 -8.56 -17.87 -11.34
C PHE A 70 -8.35 -17.31 -9.94
N THR A 71 -7.11 -17.14 -9.50
CA THR A 71 -6.79 -16.62 -8.16
C THR A 71 -7.26 -15.17 -7.98
N ARG A 72 -7.14 -14.32 -9.01
CA ARG A 72 -7.51 -12.90 -8.92
C ARG A 72 -8.98 -12.63 -9.19
N PHE A 73 -9.59 -13.34 -10.14
CA PHE A 73 -10.93 -13.02 -10.66
C PHE A 73 -11.96 -14.14 -10.44
N GLY A 74 -11.54 -15.34 -10.03
CA GLY A 74 -12.46 -16.48 -9.79
C GLY A 74 -13.13 -17.01 -11.06
N ILE A 75 -12.56 -16.74 -12.23
CA ILE A 75 -13.06 -17.17 -13.55
C ILE A 75 -12.01 -17.96 -14.31
N ASP A 76 -12.45 -18.73 -15.30
CA ASP A 76 -11.57 -19.42 -16.23
C ASP A 76 -10.97 -18.46 -17.29
N LYS A 77 -9.99 -18.96 -18.04
CA LYS A 77 -9.26 -18.20 -19.06
C LYS A 77 -10.15 -17.73 -20.22
N ASP A 78 -11.11 -18.54 -20.66
CA ASP A 78 -11.98 -18.21 -21.78
C ASP A 78 -12.94 -17.08 -21.39
N THR A 79 -13.52 -17.17 -20.19
CA THR A 79 -14.34 -16.10 -19.61
C THR A 79 -13.54 -14.80 -19.43
N PHE A 80 -12.29 -14.90 -18.97
CA PHE A 80 -11.41 -13.74 -18.85
C PHE A 80 -11.16 -13.08 -20.21
N GLN A 81 -10.81 -13.86 -21.24
CA GLN A 81 -10.57 -13.33 -22.58
C GLN A 81 -11.81 -12.63 -23.15
N ALA A 82 -12.99 -13.26 -23.04
CA ALA A 82 -14.23 -12.67 -23.52
C ALA A 82 -14.57 -11.34 -22.83
N ARG A 83 -14.35 -11.26 -21.50
CA ARG A 83 -14.56 -10.02 -20.74
C ARG A 83 -13.54 -8.95 -21.09
N LEU A 84 -12.27 -9.32 -21.28
CA LEU A 84 -11.20 -8.41 -21.67
C LEU A 84 -11.45 -7.84 -23.06
N ASP A 85 -11.82 -8.67 -24.03
CA ASP A 85 -12.15 -8.23 -25.39
C ASP A 85 -13.33 -7.23 -25.38
N HIS A 86 -14.37 -7.53 -24.59
CA HIS A 86 -15.50 -6.62 -24.42
C HIS A 86 -15.10 -5.30 -23.74
N ALA A 87 -14.20 -5.35 -22.75
CA ALA A 87 -13.68 -4.15 -22.08
C ALA A 87 -12.89 -3.26 -23.05
N LEU A 88 -11.99 -3.85 -23.85
CA LEU A 88 -11.17 -3.13 -24.82
C LEU A 88 -12.00 -2.56 -25.98
N ALA A 89 -13.07 -3.24 -26.39
CA ALA A 89 -13.97 -2.74 -27.44
C ALA A 89 -14.79 -1.51 -27.02
N ARG A 90 -14.90 -1.25 -25.71
CA ARG A 90 -15.73 -0.16 -25.14
C ARG A 90 -14.89 1.04 -24.67
N HIS A 91 -13.57 0.93 -24.77
CA HIS A 91 -12.60 1.92 -24.33
C HIS A 91 -11.99 2.70 -25.50
#